data_AF-A0A258B877-F1
#
_entry.id   AF-A0A258B877-F1
#
_cell.length_a   1.000
_cell.length_b   1.000
_cell.length_c   1.000
_cell.angle_alpha   90.00
_cell.angle_beta   90.00
_cell.angle_gamma   90.00
#
_symmetry.space_group_name_H-M   'P 1'
#
loop_
_entity.id
_entity.type
_entity.pdbx_description
1 polymer ?
#
loop_
_entity_poly.entity_id
_entity_poly.type
_entity_poly.pdbx_seq_one_letter_code
_entity_poly.pdbx_strand_id
1 'polypeptide(L)'
;MAHDHDAPSPKNQKAAANDDHHKSEDELEGLHGHDHGSEEGPWWKSGKARLTLFCAAAFGVAFLLAKLIPQSAPWGYIAAMLVGLIPIVRRAVKGMTRGYPFSIETLMTIAAVGAIVIDAAEEAAVVIVLFLVGELLEGIAADRAKASIRELATLVPKDALLDEGDG
;
A
#
# COMPACT_ATOMS: atom_id res chain seq x y z
N MET A 1 64.28 3.19 -31.06
CA MET A 1 63.77 2.98 -32.43
C MET A 1 62.66 1.95 -32.31
N ALA A 2 61.48 2.31 -32.84
CA ALA A 2 60.20 1.62 -32.69
C ALA A 2 60.20 0.16 -33.19
N HIS A 3 59.26 -0.67 -32.71
CA HIS A 3 58.12 -1.11 -33.53
C HIS A 3 57.11 -1.94 -32.74
N ASP A 4 55.86 -1.47 -32.77
CA ASP A 4 54.62 -2.15 -32.43
C ASP A 4 54.39 -3.41 -33.28
N HIS A 5 53.65 -4.37 -32.72
CA HIS A 5 52.69 -5.16 -33.47
C HIS A 5 51.45 -5.48 -32.64
N ASP A 6 50.35 -4.82 -33.01
CA ASP A 6 48.96 -5.10 -32.67
C ASP A 6 48.50 -6.49 -33.14
N ALA A 7 47.67 -7.15 -32.32
CA ALA A 7 46.62 -8.05 -32.78
C ALA A 7 45.42 -8.04 -31.79
N PRO A 8 44.17 -7.90 -32.26
CA PRO A 8 43.03 -7.62 -31.40
C PRO A 8 42.40 -8.88 -30.80
N SER A 9 42.04 -8.82 -29.50
CA SER A 9 41.19 -9.81 -28.84
C SER A 9 39.73 -9.74 -29.34
N PRO A 10 39.03 -10.88 -29.43
CA PRO A 10 37.64 -10.90 -29.88
C PRO A 10 36.72 -10.29 -28.83
N LYS A 11 35.85 -9.38 -29.27
CA LYS A 11 34.79 -8.75 -28.48
C LYS A 11 33.80 -9.83 -28.04
N ASN A 12 33.76 -10.07 -26.73
CA ASN A 12 32.70 -10.80 -26.06
C ASN A 12 31.38 -10.04 -26.27
N GLN A 13 30.56 -10.53 -27.21
CA GLN A 13 29.17 -10.11 -27.37
C GLN A 13 28.42 -10.55 -26.12
N LYS A 14 28.27 -9.65 -25.16
CA LYS A 14 27.24 -9.78 -24.13
C LYS A 14 25.90 -9.83 -24.84
N ALA A 15 25.29 -11.00 -24.79
CA ALA A 15 23.88 -11.19 -25.04
C ALA A 15 23.10 -10.14 -24.23
N ALA A 16 22.46 -9.22 -24.94
CA ALA A 16 21.40 -8.40 -24.40
C ALA A 16 20.20 -9.32 -24.19
N ALA A 17 20.20 -10.03 -23.06
CA ALA A 17 19.00 -10.66 -22.55
C ALA A 17 18.12 -9.54 -21.99
N ASN A 18 17.08 -9.26 -22.75
CA ASN A 18 15.91 -8.48 -22.44
C ASN A 18 15.34 -8.92 -21.08
N ASP A 19 15.48 -8.08 -20.05
CA ASP A 19 14.98 -8.35 -18.70
C ASP A 19 14.38 -7.09 -18.06
N ASP A 20 13.64 -6.32 -18.86
CA ASP A 20 13.00 -5.05 -18.45
C ASP A 20 11.50 -5.19 -18.13
N HIS A 21 10.95 -6.42 -18.13
CA HIS A 21 9.50 -6.63 -17.97
C HIS A 21 9.02 -7.00 -16.57
N HIS A 22 9.91 -7.22 -15.59
CA HIS A 22 9.48 -7.66 -14.25
C HIS A 22 9.48 -6.59 -13.16
N LYS A 23 9.95 -5.37 -13.43
CA LYS A 23 9.93 -4.27 -12.43
C LYS A 23 8.60 -3.52 -12.32
N SER A 24 7.78 -3.56 -13.36
CA SER A 24 6.54 -2.76 -13.41
C SER A 24 5.45 -3.26 -12.47
N GLU A 25 5.45 -4.55 -12.12
CA GLU A 25 4.41 -5.18 -11.31
C GLU A 25 4.64 -4.94 -9.80
N ASP A 26 5.88 -5.12 -9.32
CA ASP A 26 6.28 -4.85 -7.92
C ASP A 26 6.09 -3.38 -7.51
N GLU A 27 6.23 -2.45 -8.46
CA GLU A 27 6.16 -1.01 -8.22
C GLU A 27 4.69 -0.49 -8.25
N LEU A 28 3.80 -1.20 -8.95
CA LEU A 28 2.33 -1.05 -8.83
C LEU A 28 1.83 -1.55 -7.47
N GLU A 29 2.34 -2.69 -6.99
CA GLU A 29 2.05 -3.23 -5.65
C GLU A 29 2.53 -2.28 -4.53
N GLY A 30 3.65 -1.58 -4.72
CA GLY A 30 4.19 -0.61 -3.76
C GLY A 30 3.38 0.69 -3.58
N LEU A 31 2.34 0.90 -4.40
CA LEU A 31 1.38 2.00 -4.23
C LEU A 31 0.25 1.65 -3.27
N HIS A 32 -0.07 0.35 -3.16
CA HIS A 32 -0.86 -0.17 -2.07
C HIS A 32 0.01 -0.10 -0.80
N GLY A 33 -0.54 0.53 0.23
CA GLY A 33 0.24 1.03 1.37
C GLY A 33 0.74 -0.05 2.33
N HIS A 34 1.61 -0.97 1.91
CA HIS A 34 2.25 -1.93 2.81
C HIS A 34 3.52 -1.30 3.43
N ASP A 35 3.42 -0.69 4.63
CA ASP A 35 4.63 -0.43 5.42
C ASP A 35 5.13 -1.77 5.96
N HIS A 36 6.38 -2.11 5.67
CA HIS A 36 7.10 -3.14 6.39
C HIS A 36 7.78 -2.54 7.62
N GLY A 37 7.00 -1.95 8.52
CA GLY A 37 7.46 -1.53 9.84
C GLY A 37 7.06 -2.58 10.86
N SER A 38 7.98 -3.50 11.19
CA SER A 38 7.78 -4.41 12.32
C SER A 38 7.91 -3.63 13.63
N GLU A 39 6.86 -2.91 14.01
CA GLU A 39 6.74 -2.42 15.38
C GLU A 39 6.17 -3.54 16.23
N GLU A 40 7.02 -4.13 17.08
CA GLU A 40 6.62 -5.09 18.11
C GLU A 40 5.67 -4.39 19.09
N GLY A 41 4.37 -4.45 18.82
CA GLY A 41 3.34 -3.80 19.61
C GLY A 41 1.93 -4.07 19.09
N PRO A 42 0.88 -3.69 19.85
CA PRO A 42 -0.49 -3.88 19.40
C PRO A 42 -0.77 -3.14 18.09
N TRP A 43 -1.35 -3.82 17.09
CA TRP A 43 -1.59 -3.33 15.74
C TRP A 43 -2.28 -1.95 15.66
N TRP A 44 -3.12 -1.62 16.65
CA TRP A 44 -3.80 -0.32 16.76
C TRP A 44 -2.88 0.85 17.11
N LYS A 45 -1.63 0.61 17.54
CA LYS A 45 -0.67 1.66 17.89
C LYS A 45 0.17 2.16 16.71
N SER A 46 0.21 1.41 15.60
CA SER A 46 0.93 1.82 14.39
C SER A 46 0.47 3.22 13.93
N GLY A 47 1.40 4.04 13.45
CA GLY A 47 1.10 5.40 12.99
C GLY A 47 0.06 5.42 11.86
N LYS A 48 0.08 4.42 10.97
CA LYS A 48 -0.93 4.25 9.92
C LYS A 48 -2.27 3.84 10.51
N ALA A 49 -2.29 2.83 11.39
CA ALA A 49 -3.51 2.38 12.05
C ALA A 49 -4.20 3.51 12.83
N ARG A 50 -3.44 4.37 13.53
CA ARG A 50 -3.98 5.55 14.21
C ARG A 50 -4.62 6.54 13.24
N LEU A 51 -4.00 6.80 12.09
CA LEU A 51 -4.54 7.71 11.08
C LEU A 51 -5.84 7.15 10.47
N THR A 52 -5.88 5.84 10.15
CA THR A 52 -7.08 5.18 9.63
C THR A 52 -8.18 5.14 10.68
N LEU A 53 -7.85 4.81 11.94
CA LEU A 53 -8.80 4.77 13.05
C LEU A 53 -9.35 6.17 13.36
N PHE A 54 -8.51 7.21 13.27
CA PHE A 54 -8.94 8.59 13.45
C PHE A 54 -9.88 9.03 12.31
N CYS A 55 -9.59 8.69 11.06
CA CYS A 55 -10.49 8.96 9.93
C CYS A 55 -11.82 8.22 10.09
N ALA A 56 -11.79 6.94 10.50
CA ALA A 56 -12.99 6.15 10.76
C ALA A 56 -13.81 6.70 11.94
N ALA A 57 -13.16 7.15 13.01
CA ALA A 57 -13.81 7.79 14.15
C ALA A 57 -14.43 9.14 13.76
N ALA A 58 -13.73 9.97 12.98
CA ALA A 58 -14.24 11.24 12.48
C ALA A 58 -15.46 11.02 11.56
N PHE A 59 -15.43 9.99 10.71
CA PHE A 59 -16.59 9.58 9.92
C PHE A 59 -17.76 9.14 10.80
N GLY A 60 -17.51 8.30 11.80
CA GLY A 60 -18.54 7.84 12.74
C GLY A 60 -19.21 8.98 13.49
N VAL A 61 -18.44 10.00 13.90
CA VAL A 61 -18.96 11.23 14.53
C VAL A 61 -19.82 12.02 13.55
N ALA A 62 -19.37 12.20 12.30
CA ALA A 62 -20.13 12.91 11.28
C ALA A 62 -21.46 12.20 10.93
N PHE A 63 -21.44 10.87 10.83
CA PHE A 63 -22.64 10.04 10.61
C PHE A 63 -23.62 10.15 11.78
N LEU A 64 -23.11 10.14 13.02
CA LEU A 64 -23.94 10.30 14.21
C LEU A 64 -24.57 11.70 14.27
N LEU A 65 -23.80 12.74 13.97
CA LEU A 65 -24.31 14.12 13.87
C LEU A 65 -25.36 14.28 12.77
N ALA A 66 -25.19 13.62 11.61
CA ALA A 66 -26.18 13.61 10.54
C ALA A 66 -27.52 12.98 10.97
N LYS A 67 -27.50 11.97 11.86
CA LYS A 67 -28.70 11.36 12.42
C LYS A 67 -29.39 12.21 13.48
N LEU A 68 -28.62 12.97 14.27
CA LEU A 68 -29.18 13.85 15.31
C LEU A 68 -29.72 15.18 14.74
N ILE A 69 -29.17 15.66 13.62
CA ILE A 69 -29.55 16.95 13.01
C ILE A 69 -29.79 16.76 11.51
N PRO A 70 -30.99 16.30 11.10
CA PRO A 70 -31.30 15.95 9.71
C PRO A 70 -31.15 17.11 8.73
N GLN A 71 -31.35 18.35 9.20
CA GLN A 71 -31.23 19.55 8.37
C GLN A 71 -29.78 19.83 7.91
N SER A 72 -28.78 19.29 8.60
CA SER A 72 -27.35 19.41 8.23
C SER A 72 -26.78 18.17 7.53
N ALA A 73 -27.60 17.16 7.27
CA ALA A 73 -27.14 15.86 6.77
C ALA A 73 -26.31 15.92 5.47
N PRO A 74 -26.67 16.71 4.42
CA PRO A 74 -25.88 16.77 3.19
C PRO A 74 -24.45 17.27 3.41
N TRP A 75 -24.30 18.33 4.22
CA TRP A 75 -22.99 18.87 4.59
C TRP A 75 -22.18 17.91 5.46
N GLY A 76 -22.87 17.15 6.31
CA GLY A 76 -22.26 16.10 7.14
C GLY A 76 -21.65 14.98 6.30
N TYR A 77 -22.37 14.48 5.29
CA TYR A 77 -21.86 13.44 4.40
C TYR A 77 -20.69 13.92 3.55
N ILE A 78 -20.75 15.14 3.01
CA ILE A 78 -19.62 15.74 2.28
C ILE A 78 -18.39 15.87 3.20
N ALA A 79 -18.55 16.36 4.43
CA ALA A 79 -17.45 16.48 5.37
C ALA A 79 -16.84 15.10 5.72
N ALA A 80 -17.68 14.10 5.98
CA ALA A 80 -17.24 12.74 6.29
C ALA A 80 -16.49 12.09 5.11
N MET A 81 -17.04 12.24 3.91
CA MET A 81 -16.43 11.82 2.65
C MET A 81 -15.05 12.46 2.48
N LEU A 82 -14.96 13.79 2.61
CA LEU A 82 -13.69 14.52 2.44
C LEU A 82 -12.62 14.06 3.44
N VAL A 83 -12.98 13.84 4.70
CA VAL A 83 -12.03 13.34 5.71
C VAL A 83 -11.51 11.95 5.34
N GLY A 84 -12.40 11.03 4.98
CA GLY A 84 -12.01 9.68 4.54
C GLY A 84 -11.21 9.66 3.24
N LEU A 85 -11.43 10.67 2.37
CA LEU A 85 -10.78 10.78 1.07
C LEU A 85 -9.32 11.29 1.15
N ILE A 86 -8.95 12.03 2.20
CA ILE A 86 -7.58 12.58 2.38
C ILE A 86 -6.47 11.54 2.15
N PRO A 87 -6.44 10.38 2.85
CA PRO A 87 -5.38 9.40 2.65
C PRO A 87 -5.39 8.74 1.26
N ILE A 88 -6.56 8.64 0.62
CA ILE A 88 -6.71 8.10 -0.75
C ILE A 88 -6.10 9.08 -1.76
N VAL A 89 -6.47 10.35 -1.69
CA VAL A 89 -5.94 11.42 -2.56
C VAL A 89 -4.43 11.53 -2.45
N ARG A 90 -3.88 11.46 -1.23
CA ARG A 90 -2.42 11.49 -1.02
C ARG A 90 -1.72 10.34 -1.73
N ARG A 91 -2.31 9.14 -1.71
CA ARG A 91 -1.79 7.96 -2.42
C ARG A 91 -1.95 8.08 -3.93
N ALA A 92 -3.09 8.54 -4.42
CA ALA A 92 -3.34 8.82 -5.83
C ALA A 92 -2.31 9.82 -6.40
N VAL A 93 -2.08 10.95 -5.71
CA VAL A 93 -1.07 11.93 -6.11
C VAL A 93 0.33 11.32 -6.08
N LYS A 94 0.65 10.55 -5.04
CA LYS A 94 1.95 9.85 -4.96
C LYS A 94 2.14 8.90 -6.14
N GLY A 95 1.15 8.08 -6.48
CA GLY A 95 1.19 7.15 -7.62
C GLY A 95 1.30 7.86 -8.96
N MET A 96 0.51 8.90 -9.17
CA MET A 96 0.58 9.72 -10.37
C MET A 96 1.98 10.33 -10.57
N THR A 97 2.60 10.86 -9.50
CA THR A 97 3.98 11.39 -9.57
C THR A 97 5.06 10.32 -9.79
N ARG A 98 4.76 9.03 -9.53
CA ARG A 98 5.66 7.90 -9.83
C ARG A 98 5.44 7.29 -11.22
N GLY A 99 4.52 7.81 -12.02
CA GLY A 99 4.23 7.29 -13.37
C GLY A 99 3.07 6.31 -13.43
N TYR A 100 2.27 6.19 -12.37
CA TYR A 100 1.10 5.31 -12.29
C TYR A 100 -0.20 6.13 -12.18
N PRO A 101 -0.65 6.80 -13.26
CA PRO A 101 -1.83 7.65 -13.24
C PRO A 101 -3.16 6.87 -13.20
N PHE A 102 -3.15 5.56 -13.47
CA PHE A 102 -4.35 4.71 -13.51
C PHE A 102 -4.42 3.75 -12.31
N SER A 103 -4.21 4.27 -11.11
CA SER A 103 -4.35 3.48 -9.87
C SER A 103 -5.81 3.47 -9.37
N ILE A 104 -6.14 2.49 -8.53
CA ILE A 104 -7.47 2.38 -7.90
C ILE A 104 -7.77 3.64 -7.08
N GLU A 105 -6.79 4.19 -6.37
CA GLU A 105 -6.93 5.42 -5.59
C GLU A 105 -7.22 6.63 -6.48
N THR A 106 -6.65 6.67 -7.68
CA THR A 106 -6.90 7.75 -8.64
C THR A 106 -8.33 7.66 -9.18
N LEU A 107 -8.77 6.47 -9.57
CA LEU A 107 -10.16 6.22 -10.00
C LEU A 107 -11.15 6.56 -8.88
N MET A 108 -10.86 6.14 -7.65
CA MET A 108 -11.69 6.40 -6.48
C MET A 108 -11.77 7.90 -6.14
N THR A 109 -10.67 8.64 -6.29
CA THR A 109 -10.64 10.09 -6.13
C THR A 109 -11.53 10.79 -7.15
N ILE A 110 -11.44 10.39 -8.43
CA ILE A 110 -12.29 10.92 -9.50
C ILE A 110 -13.77 10.61 -9.22
N ALA A 111 -14.07 9.38 -8.79
CA ALA A 111 -15.43 8.97 -8.43
C ALA A 111 -16.00 9.81 -7.28
N ALA A 112 -15.20 10.10 -6.26
CA ALA A 112 -15.63 10.95 -5.13
C ALA A 112 -15.93 12.39 -5.58
N VAL A 113 -15.12 12.97 -6.48
CA VAL A 113 -15.41 14.28 -7.08
C VAL A 113 -16.69 14.23 -7.90
N GLY A 114 -16.87 13.18 -8.72
CA GLY A 114 -18.09 12.97 -9.48
C GLY A 114 -19.33 12.87 -8.59
N ALA A 115 -19.23 12.18 -7.46
CA ALA A 115 -20.31 12.03 -6.48
C ALA A 115 -20.75 13.38 -5.89
N ILE A 116 -19.81 14.30 -5.63
CA ILE A 116 -20.14 15.67 -5.18
C ILE A 116 -20.92 16.44 -6.26
N VAL A 117 -20.54 16.27 -7.53
CA VAL A 117 -21.19 16.97 -8.65
C VAL A 117 -22.63 16.50 -8.87
N ILE A 118 -22.92 15.22 -8.63
CA ILE A 118 -24.26 14.62 -8.81
C ILE A 118 -25.08 14.55 -7.52
N ASP A 119 -24.60 15.16 -6.42
CA ASP A 119 -25.24 15.16 -5.09
C ASP A 119 -25.40 13.75 -4.46
N ALA A 120 -24.54 12.79 -4.82
CA ALA A 120 -24.51 11.42 -4.28
C ALA A 120 -23.45 11.27 -3.17
N ALA A 121 -23.38 12.26 -2.28
CA ALA A 121 -22.33 12.33 -1.26
C ALA A 121 -22.49 11.28 -0.17
N GLU A 122 -23.72 10.85 0.12
CA GLU A 122 -24.03 9.82 1.13
C GLU A 122 -23.48 8.45 0.70
N GLU A 123 -23.74 8.05 -0.53
CA GLU A 123 -23.31 6.76 -1.07
C GLU A 123 -21.79 6.71 -1.19
N ALA A 124 -21.17 7.79 -1.69
CA ALA A 124 -19.72 7.88 -1.80
C ALA A 124 -19.02 7.83 -0.43
N ALA A 125 -19.59 8.47 0.58
CA ALA A 125 -19.14 8.39 1.96
C ALA A 125 -19.07 6.94 2.47
N VAL A 126 -20.13 6.14 2.23
CA VAL A 126 -20.17 4.72 2.61
C VAL A 126 -19.11 3.92 1.87
N VAL A 127 -18.99 4.10 0.55
CA VAL A 127 -18.00 3.39 -0.27
C VAL A 127 -16.57 3.69 0.21
N ILE A 128 -16.26 4.96 0.52
CA ILE A 128 -14.96 5.37 1.04
C ILE A 128 -14.64 4.67 2.36
N VAL A 129 -15.61 4.60 3.27
CA VAL A 129 -15.40 3.93 4.56
C VAL A 129 -15.15 2.44 4.39
N LEU A 130 -15.96 1.77 3.57
CA LEU A 130 -15.78 0.33 3.31
C LEU A 130 -14.41 0.05 2.69
N PHE A 131 -13.95 0.91 1.79
CA PHE A 131 -12.60 0.81 1.22
C PHE A 131 -11.52 0.95 2.29
N LEU A 132 -11.58 1.98 3.14
CA LEU A 132 -10.64 2.17 4.24
C LEU A 132 -10.61 0.98 5.22
N VAL A 133 -11.78 0.39 5.48
CA VAL A 133 -11.88 -0.83 6.30
C VAL A 133 -11.23 -2.02 5.59
N GLY A 134 -11.46 -2.17 4.28
CA GLY A 134 -10.82 -3.20 3.47
C GLY A 134 -9.29 -3.12 3.50
N GLU A 135 -8.74 -1.92 3.29
CA GLU A 135 -7.29 -1.68 3.36
C GLU A 135 -6.71 -2.01 4.74
N LEU A 136 -7.43 -1.69 5.81
CA LEU A 136 -7.00 -2.03 7.16
C LEU A 136 -6.98 -3.55 7.37
N LEU A 137 -8.02 -4.26 6.91
CA LEU A 137 -8.12 -5.71 7.03
C LEU A 137 -7.04 -6.42 6.20
N GLU A 138 -6.76 -5.91 5.00
CA GLU A 138 -5.67 -6.39 4.16
C GLU A 138 -4.32 -6.28 4.87
N GLY A 139 -4.03 -5.13 5.49
CA GLY A 139 -2.82 -4.94 6.28
C GLY A 139 -2.71 -5.93 7.45
N ILE A 140 -3.78 -6.10 8.22
CA ILE A 140 -3.83 -7.06 9.34
C ILE A 140 -3.59 -8.49 8.85
N ALA A 141 -4.22 -8.88 7.73
CA ALA A 141 -4.07 -10.21 7.16
C ALA A 141 -2.62 -10.45 6.68
N ALA A 142 -2.02 -9.48 6.00
CA ALA A 142 -0.64 -9.56 5.54
C ALA A 142 0.36 -9.66 6.71
N ASP A 143 0.15 -8.88 7.77
CA ASP A 143 1.01 -8.92 8.97
C ASP A 143 0.90 -10.25 9.70
N ARG A 144 -0.33 -10.77 9.85
CA ARG A 144 -0.58 -12.11 10.42
C ARG A 144 0.13 -13.19 9.61
N ALA A 145 0.04 -13.15 8.28
CA ALA A 145 0.71 -14.13 7.41
C ALA A 145 2.24 -14.06 7.56
N LYS A 146 2.82 -12.86 7.55
CA LYS A 146 4.28 -12.65 7.74
C LYS A 146 4.74 -13.13 9.11
N ALA A 147 3.96 -12.90 10.16
CA ALA A 147 4.28 -13.37 11.51
C ALA A 147 4.32 -14.90 11.59
N SER A 148 3.34 -15.60 11.00
CA SER A 148 3.33 -17.06 10.95
C SER A 148 4.56 -17.62 10.21
N ILE A 149 4.96 -17.02 9.09
CA ILE A 149 6.17 -17.44 8.36
C ILE A 149 7.42 -17.25 9.22
N ARG A 150 7.53 -16.14 9.95
CA ARG A 150 8.65 -15.88 10.85
C ARG A 150 8.73 -16.90 11.97
N GLU A 151 7.60 -17.28 12.55
CA GLU A 151 7.55 -18.30 13.61
C GLU A 151 8.04 -19.67 13.08
N LEU A 152 7.59 -20.08 11.90
CA LEU A 152 8.10 -21.29 11.26
C LEU A 152 9.61 -21.20 10.95
N ALA A 153 10.08 -20.03 10.51
CA ALA A 153 11.51 -19.81 10.24
C ALA A 153 12.37 -19.90 11.52
N THR A 154 11.82 -19.55 12.68
CA THR A 154 12.55 -19.70 13.97
C THR A 154 12.70 -21.16 14.41
N LEU A 155 11.87 -22.07 13.90
CA LEU A 155 11.97 -23.51 14.18
C LEU A 155 13.06 -24.21 13.37
N VAL A 156 13.65 -23.55 12.37
CA VAL A 156 14.75 -24.11 11.59
C VAL A 156 16.05 -23.98 12.39
N PRO A 157 16.68 -25.10 12.81
CA PRO A 157 17.94 -25.06 13.56
C PRO A 157 19.03 -24.43 12.68
N LYS A 158 19.78 -23.49 13.27
CA LYS A 158 20.86 -22.77 12.58
C LYS A 158 22.18 -23.53 12.59
N ASP A 159 22.30 -24.49 13.49
CA ASP A 159 23.52 -25.25 13.73
C ASP A 159 23.23 -26.75 13.54
N ALA A 160 24.21 -27.45 12.98
CA ALA A 160 24.20 -28.90 12.87
C ALA A 160 25.44 -29.46 13.55
N LEU A 161 25.30 -30.59 14.25
CA LEU A 161 26.44 -31.35 14.74
C LEU A 161 27.04 -32.11 13.56
N LEU A 162 28.32 -31.85 13.29
CA LEU A 162 29.10 -32.57 12.29
C LEU A 162 29.64 -33.85 12.93
N ASP A 163 29.25 -35.01 12.40
CA ASP A 163 29.77 -36.31 12.79
C ASP A 163 31.00 -36.64 11.94
N GLU A 164 32.19 -36.39 12.49
CA GLU A 164 33.47 -36.84 11.95
C GLU A 164 33.65 -38.30 12.37
N GLY A 165 32.99 -39.22 11.66
CA GLY A 165 33.02 -40.63 11.98
C GLY A 165 34.45 -41.13 12.18
N ASP A 166 34.77 -41.55 13.40
CA ASP A 166 36.04 -42.18 13.75
C ASP A 166 36.04 -43.62 13.22
N GLY A 167 37.12 -43.98 12.52
CA GLY A 167 37.27 -45.25 11.80
C GLY A 167 37.67 -46.42 12.69
#